data_AF-A0A803R458-F1
#
_entry.id   AF-A0A803R458-F1
#
_cell.length_a   1.000
_cell.length_b   1.000
_cell.length_c   1.000
_cell.angle_alpha   90.00
_cell.angle_beta   90.00
_cell.angle_gamma   90.00
#
_symmetry.space_group_name_H-M   'P 1'
#
loop_
_entity.id
_entity.type
_entity.pdbx_description
1 polymer ?
#
loop_
_entity_poly.entity_id
_entity_poly.type
_entity_poly.pdbx_seq_one_letter_code
_entity_poly.pdbx_strand_id
1 'polypeptide(L)' 'MNPQYKLLQEITPTTRGWIAKVTVIKKFIPPLSRNGVLYQRIILVDIDVYLLQLINLYKLYKLNLNFVSVTKYKIIN' A
#
# COMPACT_ATOMS: atom_id res chain seq x y z
N MET A 1 -8.55 -1.00 22.55
CA MET A 1 -9.40 -0.69 21.37
C MET A 1 -8.83 -1.41 20.17
N ASN A 2 -9.66 -2.14 19.41
CA ASN A 2 -9.21 -2.79 18.18
C ASN A 2 -9.28 -1.75 17.05
N PRO A 3 -8.18 -1.43 16.34
CA PRO A 3 -8.21 -0.40 15.30
C PRO A 3 -9.17 -0.81 14.19
N GLN A 4 -10.15 0.05 13.90
CA GLN A 4 -11.03 -0.13 12.76
C GLN A 4 -10.30 0.34 11.50
N TYR A 5 -10.09 -0.59 10.57
CA TYR A 5 -9.46 -0.31 9.29
C TYR A 5 -10.52 0.11 8.27
N LYS A 6 -10.24 1.18 7.53
CA LYS A 6 -11.07 1.65 6.42
C LYS A 6 -10.45 1.29 5.07
N LEU A 7 -11.28 1.09 4.07
CA LEU A 7 -10.83 0.95 2.68
C LEU A 7 -10.45 2.33 2.12
N LEU A 8 -9.49 2.38 1.20
CA LEU A 8 -9.06 3.66 0.60
C LEU A 8 -10.22 4.40 -0.09
N GLN A 9 -11.15 3.67 -0.71
CA GLN A 9 -12.32 4.24 -1.37
C GLN A 9 -13.31 4.91 -0.41
N GLU A 10 -13.26 4.59 0.88
CA GLU A 10 -14.13 5.16 1.92
C GLU A 10 -13.55 6.45 2.53
N ILE A 11 -12.29 6.77 2.21
CA ILE A 11 -11.59 7.93 2.75
C ILE A 11 -11.89 9.14 1.86
N THR A 12 -12.63 10.08 2.44
CA THR A 12 -12.97 11.36 1.81
C THR A 12 -12.16 12.51 2.44
N PRO A 13 -12.10 13.70 1.81
CA PRO A 13 -11.46 14.88 2.41
C PRO A 13 -12.03 15.28 3.78
N THR A 14 -13.28 14.89 4.09
CA THR A 14 -13.94 15.16 5.37
C THR A 14 -13.67 14.08 6.42
N THR A 15 -13.06 12.96 6.06
CA THR A 15 -12.76 11.85 6.97
C THR A 15 -11.61 12.23 7.91
N ARG A 16 -11.94 12.54 9.17
CA ARG A 16 -10.95 12.86 10.22
C ARG A 16 -10.38 11.60 10.83
N GLY A 17 -9.06 11.41 10.72
CA GLY A 17 -8.32 10.33 11.39
C GLY A 17 -8.73 8.94 10.90
N TRP A 18 -7.86 8.27 10.15
CA TRP A 18 -8.15 6.96 9.59
C TRP A 18 -6.91 6.07 9.62
N ILE A 19 -7.16 4.77 9.62
CA ILE A 19 -6.15 3.72 9.52
C ILE A 19 -6.60 2.80 8.39
N ALA A 20 -5.71 2.46 7.47
CA ALA A 20 -6.01 1.59 6.33
C ALA A 20 -4.94 0.50 6.21
N LYS A 21 -5.33 -0.69 5.75
CA LYS A 21 -4.41 -1.76 5.37
C LYS A 21 -4.19 -1.71 3.87
N VAL A 22 -2.97 -1.37 3.47
CA VAL A 22 -2.65 -1.09 2.07
C VAL A 22 -1.37 -1.78 1.64
N THR A 23 -1.28 -2.07 0.35
CA THR A 23 -0.03 -2.45 -0.30
C THR A 23 0.56 -1.22 -0.99
N VAL A 24 1.85 -0.99 -0.79
CA VAL A 24 2.57 0.09 -1.49
C VAL A 24 2.99 -0.41 -2.86
N ILE A 25 2.42 0.19 -3.92
CA ILE A 25 2.72 -0.17 -5.30
C ILE A 25 3.96 0.58 -5.81
N LYS A 26 4.11 1.84 -5.39
CA LYS A 26 5.23 2.68 -5.83
C LYS A 26 5.61 3.69 -4.75
N LYS A 27 6.91 3.85 -4.54
CA LYS A 27 7.48 4.93 -3.74
C LYS A 27 8.25 5.84 -4.67
N PHE A 28 8.06 7.15 -4.53
CA PHE A 28 8.86 8.13 -5.25
C PHE A 28 10.00 8.60 -4.36
N ILE A 29 11.15 8.84 -4.98
CA ILE A 29 12.28 9.50 -4.32
C ILE A 29 11.81 10.91 -3.93
N PRO A 30 11.97 11.33 -2.66
CA PRO A 30 11.61 12.68 -2.24
C PRO A 30 12.38 13.71 -3.09
N PRO A 31 11.72 14.74 -3.62
CA PRO A 31 12.45 15.88 -4.18
C PRO A 31 13.28 16.54 -3.06
N LEU A 32 14.33 17.27 -3.45
CA LEU A 32 15.14 18.07 -2.53
C LEU A 32 14.23 18.86 -1.57
N SER A 33 14.58 18.87 -0.28
CA SER A 33 13.77 19.49 0.76
C SER A 33 13.47 20.94 0.41
N ARG A 34 12.19 21.31 0.34
CA ARG A 34 11.79 22.72 0.31
C ARG A 34 11.63 23.17 1.76
N ASN A 35 12.39 24.18 2.18
CA ASN A 35 12.33 24.76 3.53
C ASN A 35 12.55 23.74 4.66
N GLY A 36 13.44 22.75 4.45
CA GLY A 36 13.74 21.71 5.45
C GLY A 36 12.67 20.61 5.60
N VAL A 37 11.57 20.67 4.82
CA VAL A 37 10.52 19.66 4.83
C VAL A 37 10.70 18.69 3.67
N LEU A 38 10.71 17.39 3.98
CA LEU A 38 10.77 16.31 2.99
C LEU A 38 9.37 15.77 2.74
N TYR A 39 8.92 15.86 1.49
CA TYR A 39 7.65 15.28 1.06
C TYR A 39 7.94 13.98 0.30
N GLN A 40 7.32 12.88 0.74
CA GLN A 40 7.38 11.61 0.02
C GLN A 40 6.02 11.29 -0.57
N ARG A 41 5.99 11.01 -1.86
CA ARG A 41 4.80 10.53 -2.56
C ARG A 41 4.85 9.01 -2.64
N ILE A 42 3.71 8.38 -2.39
CA ILE A 42 3.52 6.92 -2.46
C ILE A 42 2.20 6.61 -3.17
N ILE A 43 2.16 5.50 -3.92
CA ILE A 43 0.93 4.95 -4.51
C ILE A 43 0.54 3.73 -3.69
N LEU A 44 -0.71 3.72 -3.24
CA LEU A 44 -1.29 2.72 -2.36
C LEU A 44 -2.48 2.05 -3.04
N VAL A 45 -2.68 0.76 -2.77
CA VAL A 45 -3.87 0.00 -3.18
C VAL A 45 -4.34 -0.83 -1.98
N ASP A 46 -5.66 -0.95 -1.82
CA ASP A 46 -6.24 -1.83 -0.80
C ASP A 46 -5.80 -3.28 -1.03
N ILE A 47 -5.37 -3.96 0.03
CA ILE A 47 -4.78 -5.30 -0.09
C ILE A 47 -5.75 -6.31 -0.70
N ASP A 48 -7.04 -6.22 -0.35
CA ASP A 48 -8.07 -7.13 -0.84
C ASP A 48 -8.32 -6.93 -2.35
N VAL A 49 -8.29 -5.68 -2.80
CA VAL A 49 -8.41 -5.32 -4.23
C VAL A 49 -7.20 -5.79 -5.01
N TYR A 50 -5.99 -5.59 -4.47
CA TYR A 50 -4.74 -6.00 -5.11
C TYR A 50 -4.65 -7.52 -5.27
N LEU A 51 -5.00 -8.28 -4.21
CA LEU A 51 -5.01 -9.74 -4.26
C LEU A 51 -6.04 -10.27 -5.26
N LEU A 52 -7.24 -9.68 -5.30
CA LEU A 52 -8.27 -10.06 -6.27
C LEU A 52 -7.80 -9.85 -7.72
N GLN A 53 -7.16 -8.71 -8.01
CA GLN A 53 -6.59 -8.43 -9.33
C GLN A 53 -5.50 -9.44 -9.71
N LEU A 54 -4.59 -9.77 -8.79
CA LEU A 54 -3.56 -10.80 -9.01
C LEU A 54 -4.17 -12.18 -9.32
N ILE A 55 -5.18 -12.60 -8.56
CA ILE A 55 -5.88 -13.88 -8.78
C ILE A 55 -6.57 -13.88 -10.15
N ASN A 56 -7.18 -12.77 -10.56
CA ASN A 56 -7.84 -12.65 -11.86
C ASN A 56 -6.83 -12.68 -13.01
N LEU A 57 -5.70 -11.99 -12.89
CA LEU A 57 -4.57 -12.08 -13.83
C LEU A 57 -4.03 -13.51 -13.94
N TYR A 58 -3.85 -14.20 -12.81
CA TYR A 58 -3.46 -15.60 -12.80
C TYR A 58 -4.44 -16.48 -13.58
N LYS A 59 -5.74 -16.36 -13.28
CA LYS A 59 -6.79 -17.14 -13.97
C LYS A 59 -6.81 -16.86 -15.47
N LEU A 60 -6.61 -15.60 -15.88
CA LEU A 60 -6.66 -15.20 -17.28
C LEU A 60 -5.47 -15.73 -18.09
N TYR A 61 -4.27 -15.73 -17.49
CA TYR A 61 -3.03 -16.05 -18.21
C TYR A 61 -2.40 -17.40 -17.86
N LYS A 62 -2.98 -18.17 -16.91
CA LYS A 62 -2.40 -19.42 -16.37
C LYS A 62 -0.90 -19.29 -16.03
N LEU A 63 -0.48 -18.11 -15.57
CA LEU A 63 0.93 -17.81 -15.28
C LEU A 63 1.39 -18.61 -14.06
N ASN A 64 2.58 -19.22 -14.14
CA ASN A 64 3.15 -19.98 -13.02
C ASN A 64 3.65 -19.00 -11.94
N LEU A 65 2.78 -18.61 -11.00
CA LEU A 65 3.11 -17.66 -9.93
C LEU A 65 3.91 -18.35 -8.82
N ASN A 66 5.23 -18.21 -8.86
CA ASN A 66 6.08 -18.45 -7.70
C ASN A 66 5.92 -17.27 -6.71
N PHE A 67 5.07 -17.45 -5.71
CA PHE A 67 4.93 -16.47 -4.62
C PHE A 67 6.20 -16.48 -3.76
N VAL A 68 7.10 -15.53 -4.02
CA VAL A 68 8.23 -15.24 -3.12
C VAL A 68 7.69 -14.41 -1.97
N SER A 69 7.59 -15.00 -0.78
CA SER A 69 7.25 -14.28 0.44
C SER A 69 8.44 -13.40 0.87
N VAL A 70 8.21 -12.09 0.98
CA VAL A 70 9.26 -11.18 1.46
C VAL A 70 9.29 -11.20 2.98
N THR A 71 10.44 -11.61 3.50
CA THR A 71 10.78 -11.81 4.90
C THR A 71 10.74 -10.49 5.69
N LYS A 72 10.26 -10.55 6.95
CA LYS A 72 10.24 -9.42 7.90
C LYS A 72 11.59 -8.70 7.97
N TYR A 73 11.59 -7.39 7.85
CA TYR A 73 12.75 -6.56 8.22
C TYR A 73 12.49 -5.87 9.57
N LYS A 74 13.45 -5.96 10.47
CA LYS A 74 13.51 -5.22 11.75
C LYS A 74 14.43 -4.01 11.54
N ILE A 75 13.92 -2.81 11.75
CA ILE A 75 14.75 -1.61 11.85
C ILE A 75 15.30 -1.57 13.28
N ILE A 76 16.62 -1.49 13.40
CA ILE A 76 17.33 -1.23 14.67
C ILE A 76 17.73 0.25 14.62
N ASN A 77 17.44 0.99 15.70
CA ASN A 77 17.72 2.41 15.87
C ASN A 77 19.21 2.74 15.76
#